data_AF-A0A383BWN2-F1
#
_entry.id   AF-A0A383BWN2-F1
#
_cell.length_a   1.000
_cell.length_b   1.000
_cell.length_c   1.000
_cell.angle_alpha   90.00
_cell.angle_beta   90.00
_cell.angle_gamma   90.00
#
_symmetry.space_group_name_H-M   'P 1'
#
loop_
_entity.id
_entity.type
_entity.pdbx_description
1 polymer ?
#
loop_
_entity_poly.entity_id
_entity_poly.type
_entity_poly.pdbx_seq_one_letter_code
_entity_poly.pdbx_strand_id
1 'polypeptide(L)'
;MNNEVTQKKIFQRWSPLAASWLLMAIELPMVSAFVARMENPEINLAAYGGLIFPLALLIESPIIMLLAASTALCKDWKSYVKVRRFMLVTGGLLTLLHVLVAFTPLYYVVVRSIIGIPEPVLEPARIGLMIMTPWTMAIAYRRFQQ
;
A
#
# COMPACT_ATOMS: atom_id res chain seq x y z
N MET A 1 -5.83 -21.78 36.88
CA MET A 1 -5.34 -22.66 35.80
C MET A 1 -4.21 -21.93 35.07
N ASN A 2 -2.97 -22.36 35.28
CA ASN A 2 -1.81 -21.83 34.56
C ASN A 2 -1.90 -22.32 33.10
N ASN A 3 -2.36 -21.45 32.20
CA ASN A 3 -2.26 -21.70 30.77
C ASN A 3 -0.79 -21.50 30.37
N GLU A 4 0.05 -22.52 30.56
CA GLU A 4 1.40 -22.47 30.03
C GLU A 4 1.34 -22.34 28.51
N VAL A 5 1.82 -21.20 28.02
CA VAL A 5 1.84 -20.90 26.61
C VAL A 5 2.97 -21.72 25.97
N THR A 6 2.64 -22.86 25.39
CA THR A 6 3.61 -23.71 24.69
C THR A 6 4.12 -23.02 23.42
N GLN A 7 5.42 -23.12 23.12
CA GLN A 7 6.05 -22.57 21.90
C GLN A 7 5.31 -22.96 20.60
N LYS A 8 4.82 -24.21 20.53
CA LYS A 8 4.00 -24.71 19.40
C LYS A 8 2.72 -23.89 19.18
N LYS A 9 2.06 -23.47 20.27
CA LYS A 9 0.80 -22.70 20.24
C LYS A 9 1.04 -21.24 19.85
N ILE A 10 2.18 -20.68 20.25
CA ILE A 10 2.64 -19.35 19.80
C ILE A 10 2.88 -19.42 18.29
N PHE A 11 3.70 -20.37 17.84
CA PHE A 11 4.06 -20.51 16.43
C PHE A 11 2.83 -20.66 15.53
N GLN A 12 1.87 -21.52 15.90
CA GLN A 12 0.63 -21.71 15.12
C GLN A 12 -0.28 -20.48 15.08
N ARG A 13 -0.30 -19.65 16.14
CA ARG A 13 -1.10 -18.42 16.15
C ARG A 13 -0.46 -17.30 15.35
N TRP A 14 0.88 -17.24 15.35
CA TRP A 14 1.64 -16.18 14.68
C TRP A 14 2.00 -16.52 13.23
N SER A 15 1.91 -17.79 12.81
CA SER A 15 2.26 -18.19 11.44
C SER A 15 1.44 -17.48 10.35
N PRO A 16 0.13 -17.20 10.48
CA PRO A 16 -0.60 -16.48 9.44
C PRO A 16 -0.15 -15.02 9.33
N LEU A 17 0.15 -14.39 10.48
CA LEU A 17 0.69 -13.03 10.52
C LEU A 17 2.09 -13.00 9.88
N ALA A 18 2.97 -13.93 10.25
CA ALA A 18 4.30 -14.05 9.66
C ALA A 18 4.24 -14.27 8.14
N ALA A 19 3.33 -15.14 7.66
CA ALA A 19 3.12 -15.36 6.24
C ALA A 19 2.65 -14.08 5.52
N SER A 20 1.73 -13.33 6.11
CA SER A 20 1.29 -12.05 5.55
C SER A 20 2.42 -11.03 5.45
N TRP A 21 3.32 -10.96 6.44
CA TRP A 21 4.49 -10.09 6.41
C TRP A 21 5.55 -10.56 5.41
N LEU A 22 5.77 -11.88 5.28
CA LEU A 22 6.68 -12.44 4.28
C LEU A 22 6.22 -12.13 2.85
N LEU A 23 4.92 -12.25 2.58
CA LEU A 23 4.35 -11.88 1.28
C LEU A 23 4.63 -10.40 0.96
N MET A 24 4.45 -9.50 1.94
CA MET A 24 4.79 -8.08 1.77
C MET A 24 6.29 -7.84 1.53
N ALA A 25 7.16 -8.58 2.21
CA ALA A 25 8.60 -8.42 2.06
C ALA A 25 9.10 -8.87 0.69
N ILE A 26 8.47 -9.91 0.12
CA ILE A 26 8.87 -10.50 -1.18
C ILE A 26 8.26 -9.75 -2.37
N GLU A 27 7.12 -9.08 -2.17
CA GLU A 27 6.39 -8.33 -3.18
C GLU A 27 7.25 -7.33 -3.95
N LEU A 28 7.95 -6.42 -3.24
CA LEU A 28 8.80 -5.40 -3.88
C LEU A 28 9.95 -6.02 -4.71
N PRO A 29 10.76 -6.95 -4.16
CA PRO A 29 11.78 -7.66 -4.93
C PRO A 29 11.23 -8.39 -6.15
N MET A 30 10.07 -9.03 -6.03
CA MET A 30 9.44 -9.72 -7.17
C MET A 30 9.08 -8.74 -8.28
N VAL A 31 8.38 -7.64 -7.95
CA VAL A 31 8.02 -6.62 -8.95
C VAL A 31 9.29 -6.04 -9.59
N SER A 32 10.31 -5.73 -8.78
CA SER A 32 11.59 -5.20 -9.27
C SER A 32 12.29 -6.18 -10.23
N ALA A 33 12.22 -7.48 -9.96
CA ALA A 33 12.78 -8.50 -10.84
C ALA A 33 12.06 -8.58 -12.19
N PHE A 34 10.74 -8.36 -12.23
CA PHE A 34 10.00 -8.27 -13.49
C PHE A 34 10.30 -6.96 -14.23
N VAL A 35 10.32 -5.84 -13.51
CA VAL A 35 10.62 -4.51 -14.07
C VAL A 35 12.01 -4.46 -14.70
N ALA A 36 13.00 -5.11 -14.09
CA ALA A 36 14.36 -5.23 -14.61
C ALA A 36 14.48 -6.02 -15.94
N ARG A 37 13.42 -6.73 -16.35
CA ARG A 37 13.36 -7.50 -17.61
C ARG A 37 12.52 -6.83 -18.69
N MET A 38 11.97 -5.66 -18.40
CA MET A 38 11.23 -4.87 -19.39
C MET A 38 12.19 -4.10 -20.31
N GLU A 39 11.67 -3.56 -21.40
CA GLU A 39 12.39 -2.59 -22.23
C GLU A 39 12.78 -1.37 -21.38
N ASN A 40 13.95 -0.78 -21.62
CA ASN A 40 14.48 0.34 -20.83
C ASN A 40 14.46 0.09 -19.30
N PRO A 41 15.14 -0.96 -18.80
CA PRO A 41 15.06 -1.37 -17.39
C PRO A 41 15.53 -0.28 -16.42
N GLU A 42 16.52 0.53 -16.80
CA GLU A 42 17.00 1.65 -15.96
C GLU A 42 15.89 2.69 -15.71
N ILE A 43 15.16 3.08 -16.77
CA ILE A 43 14.07 4.05 -16.68
C ILE A 43 12.92 3.48 -15.86
N ASN A 44 12.55 2.22 -16.12
CA ASN A 44 11.43 1.57 -15.45
C ASN A 44 11.72 1.26 -13.97
N LEU A 45 12.94 0.89 -13.61
CA LEU A 45 13.37 0.73 -12.22
C LEU A 45 13.42 2.09 -11.51
N ALA A 46 13.90 3.14 -12.16
CA ALA A 46 13.89 4.50 -11.62
C ALA A 46 12.45 5.00 -11.41
N ALA A 47 11.54 4.72 -12.34
CA ALA A 47 10.11 5.03 -12.19
C ALA A 47 9.49 4.29 -11.00
N TYR A 48 9.69 2.96 -10.93
CA TYR A 48 9.07 2.12 -9.91
C TYR A 48 9.58 2.43 -8.50
N GLY A 49 10.91 2.36 -8.31
CA GLY A 49 11.53 2.55 -7.01
C GLY A 49 11.62 4.01 -6.58
N GLY A 50 11.82 4.92 -7.53
CA GLY A 50 12.04 6.34 -7.24
C GLY A 50 10.76 7.16 -7.10
N LEU A 51 9.65 6.76 -7.74
CA LEU A 51 8.43 7.55 -7.74
C LEU A 51 7.17 6.75 -7.39
N ILE A 52 6.87 5.71 -8.16
CA ILE A 52 5.58 5.03 -8.10
C ILE A 52 5.33 4.52 -6.68
N PHE A 53 6.28 3.76 -6.12
CA PHE A 53 6.14 3.18 -4.79
C PHE A 53 6.17 4.23 -3.65
N PRO A 54 7.13 5.18 -3.59
CA PRO A 54 7.14 6.22 -2.56
C PRO A 54 5.90 7.13 -2.58
N LEU A 55 5.42 7.53 -3.75
CA LEU A 55 4.25 8.40 -3.86
C LEU A 55 2.97 7.67 -3.45
N ALA A 56 2.82 6.39 -3.85
CA ALA A 56 1.72 5.55 -3.38
C ALA A 56 1.74 5.40 -1.85
N LEU A 57 2.91 5.13 -1.26
CA LEU A 57 3.06 5.07 0.20
C LEU A 57 2.71 6.38 0.90
N LEU A 58 3.07 7.52 0.31
CA LEU A 58 2.76 8.84 0.88
C LEU A 58 1.25 9.05 0.95
N ILE A 59 0.54 8.76 -0.15
CA ILE A 59 -0.93 8.82 -0.22
C ILE A 59 -1.56 7.86 0.79
N GLU A 60 -0.97 6.68 0.97
CA GLU A 60 -1.51 5.61 1.83
C GLU A 60 -1.12 5.73 3.30
N SER A 61 -0.14 6.56 3.65
CA SER A 61 0.35 6.68 5.02
C SER A 61 -0.75 6.80 6.09
N PRO A 62 -1.89 7.51 5.89
CA PRO A 62 -2.95 7.57 6.88
C PRO A 62 -3.71 6.24 7.05
N ILE A 63 -3.83 5.46 5.96
CA ILE A 63 -4.57 4.18 5.97
C ILE A 63 -3.74 3.05 6.58
N ILE A 64 -2.41 3.13 6.54
CA ILE A 64 -1.53 2.10 7.11
C ILE A 64 -1.77 1.94 8.63
N MET A 65 -2.08 3.04 9.32
CA MET A 65 -2.39 3.05 10.75
C MET A 65 -3.77 2.45 11.10
N LEU A 66 -4.60 2.13 10.11
CA LEU A 66 -5.90 1.49 10.33
C LEU A 66 -5.77 0.13 11.05
N LEU A 67 -4.62 -0.54 10.94
CA LEU A 67 -4.31 -1.75 11.69
C LEU A 67 -4.37 -1.53 13.21
N ALA A 68 -3.75 -0.46 13.70
CA ALA A 68 -3.77 -0.13 15.13
C ALA A 68 -5.18 0.21 15.61
N ALA A 69 -5.94 0.95 14.78
CA ALA A 69 -7.34 1.26 15.09
C ALA A 69 -8.23 0.00 15.12
N SER A 70 -8.05 -0.92 14.17
CA SER A 70 -8.86 -2.14 14.05
C SER A 70 -8.62 -3.08 15.23
N THR A 71 -7.36 -3.29 15.61
CA THR A 71 -6.99 -4.13 16.76
C THR A 71 -7.41 -3.52 18.10
N ALA A 72 -7.39 -2.19 18.25
CA ALA A 72 -7.77 -1.52 19.49
C ALA A 72 -9.30 -1.37 19.68
N LEU A 73 -10.05 -1.14 18.59
CA LEU A 73 -11.45 -0.71 18.64
C LEU A 73 -12.45 -1.82 18.29
N CYS A 74 -12.10 -2.82 17.47
CA CYS A 74 -13.04 -3.86 17.03
C CYS A 74 -13.27 -4.95 18.10
N LYS A 75 -13.95 -4.61 19.20
CA LYS A 75 -14.25 -5.54 20.31
C LYS A 75 -15.62 -6.22 20.19
N ASP A 76 -16.51 -5.64 19.41
CA ASP A 76 -17.87 -6.10 19.19
C ASP A 76 -18.34 -5.75 17.77
N TRP A 77 -19.47 -6.32 17.34
CA TRP A 77 -20.00 -6.12 15.99
C TRP A 77 -20.32 -4.66 15.68
N LYS A 78 -20.84 -3.87 16.64
CA LYS A 78 -21.15 -2.45 16.40
C LYS A 78 -19.87 -1.66 16.18
N SER A 79 -18.83 -1.94 16.96
CA SER A 79 -17.51 -1.31 16.77
C SER A 79 -16.88 -1.72 15.44
N TYR A 80 -16.98 -3.00 15.05
CA TYR A 80 -16.52 -3.48 13.75
C TYR A 80 -17.18 -2.74 12.58
N VAL A 81 -18.52 -2.60 12.59
CA VAL A 81 -19.24 -1.87 11.53
C VAL A 81 -18.82 -0.40 11.45
N LYS A 82 -18.57 0.26 12.59
CA LYS A 82 -18.09 1.65 12.63
C LYS A 82 -16.69 1.78 12.01
N VAL A 83 -15.74 0.94 12.40
CA VAL A 83 -14.38 0.96 11.85
C VAL A 83 -14.39 0.58 10.37
N ARG A 84 -15.25 -0.36 9.95
CA ARG A 84 -15.45 -0.69 8.53
C ARG A 84 -15.95 0.51 7.73
N ARG A 85 -16.91 1.27 8.26
CA ARG A 85 -17.41 2.47 7.59
C ARG A 85 -16.31 3.54 7.49
N PHE A 86 -15.53 3.72 8.55
CA PHE A 86 -14.37 4.60 8.53
C PHE A 86 -13.37 4.18 7.45
N MET A 87 -13.03 2.88 7.38
CA MET A 87 -12.16 2.31 6.34
C MET A 87 -12.67 2.59 4.92
N LEU A 88 -13.96 2.37 4.66
CA LEU A 88 -14.54 2.60 3.33
C LEU A 88 -14.49 4.09 2.94
N VAL A 89 -14.76 4.99 3.88
CA VAL A 89 -14.74 6.44 3.63
C VAL A 89 -13.31 6.92 3.41
N THR A 90 -12.38 6.61 4.31
CA THR A 90 -10.99 7.06 4.18
C THR A 90 -10.27 6.39 3.02
N GLY A 91 -10.46 5.08 2.82
CA GLY A 91 -9.95 4.34 1.67
C GLY A 91 -10.50 4.89 0.35
N GLY A 92 -11.80 5.21 0.29
CA GLY A 92 -12.42 5.85 -0.86
C GLY A 92 -11.87 7.25 -1.15
N LEU A 93 -11.71 8.08 -0.12
CA LEU A 93 -11.14 9.44 -0.27
C LEU A 93 -9.68 9.40 -0.73
N LEU A 94 -8.86 8.51 -0.18
CA LEU A 94 -7.46 8.36 -0.59
C LEU A 94 -7.35 7.76 -1.99
N THR A 95 -8.21 6.81 -2.35
CA THR A 95 -8.27 6.27 -3.72
C THR A 95 -8.68 7.38 -4.70
N LEU A 96 -9.65 8.21 -4.34
CA LEU A 96 -10.03 9.37 -5.16
C LEU A 96 -8.87 10.36 -5.30
N LEU A 97 -8.14 10.66 -4.22
CA LEU A 97 -6.94 11.49 -4.26
C LEU A 97 -5.88 10.89 -5.21
N HIS A 98 -5.64 9.58 -5.12
CA HIS A 98 -4.73 8.87 -6.02
C HIS A 98 -5.16 9.01 -7.48
N VAL A 99 -6.44 8.76 -7.78
CA VAL A 99 -7.00 8.92 -9.13
C VAL A 99 -6.84 10.34 -9.63
N LEU A 100 -7.14 11.34 -8.80
CA LEU A 100 -6.96 12.74 -9.17
C LEU A 100 -5.50 13.04 -9.48
N VAL A 101 -4.55 12.57 -8.69
CA VAL A 101 -3.13 12.78 -8.97
C VAL A 101 -2.69 12.07 -10.25
N ALA A 102 -3.03 10.79 -10.44
CA ALA A 102 -2.52 10.00 -11.56
C ALA A 102 -3.18 10.36 -12.92
N PHE A 103 -4.49 10.63 -12.92
CA PHE A 103 -5.25 10.82 -14.16
C PHE A 103 -5.42 12.29 -14.57
N THR A 104 -5.14 13.26 -13.70
CA THR A 104 -5.25 14.69 -14.04
C THR A 104 -3.89 15.34 -14.27
N PRO A 105 -3.84 16.58 -14.83
CA PRO A 105 -2.60 17.34 -14.95
C PRO A 105 -1.90 17.64 -13.62
N LEU A 106 -2.56 17.40 -12.48
CA LEU A 106 -1.95 17.50 -11.15
C LEU A 106 -0.71 16.62 -11.02
N TYR A 107 -0.66 15.49 -11.74
CA TYR A 107 0.51 14.64 -11.85
C TYR A 107 1.78 15.45 -12.14
N TYR A 108 1.74 16.28 -13.18
CA TYR A 108 2.91 17.04 -13.62
C TYR A 108 3.32 18.10 -12.61
N VAL A 109 2.37 18.70 -11.90
CA VAL A 109 2.68 19.67 -10.84
C VAL A 109 3.42 18.98 -9.70
N VAL A 110 2.90 17.85 -9.21
CA VAL A 110 3.53 17.11 -8.10
C VAL A 110 4.86 16.53 -8.52
N VAL A 111 4.90 15.83 -9.64
CA VAL A 111 6.07 15.05 -10.04
C VAL A 111 7.16 15.90 -10.67
N ARG A 112 6.80 16.80 -11.59
CA ARG A 112 7.79 17.63 -12.27
C ARG A 112 8.22 18.81 -11.41
N SER A 113 7.29 19.51 -10.76
CA SER A 113 7.61 20.77 -10.06
C SER A 113 8.02 20.57 -8.60
N ILE A 114 7.44 19.60 -7.88
CA ILE A 114 7.77 19.37 -6.45
C ILE A 114 8.89 18.34 -6.32
N ILE A 115 8.78 17.20 -7.00
CA ILE A 115 9.76 16.11 -6.87
C ILE A 115 10.96 16.31 -7.80
N GLY A 116 10.78 16.89 -8.99
CA GLY A 116 11.88 17.25 -9.90
C GLY A 116 12.49 16.05 -10.63
N ILE A 117 11.66 15.13 -11.11
CA ILE A 117 12.11 13.86 -11.71
C ILE A 117 12.56 14.06 -13.17
N PRO A 118 13.58 13.33 -13.65
CA PRO A 118 13.99 13.36 -15.06
C PRO A 118 12.84 13.08 -16.03
N GLU A 119 12.82 13.84 -17.13
CA GLU A 119 11.78 13.75 -18.17
C GLU A 119 11.57 12.33 -18.74
N PRO A 120 12.62 11.49 -18.96
CA PRO A 120 12.43 10.13 -19.46
C PRO A 120 11.63 9.21 -18.53
N VAL A 121 11.58 9.52 -17.24
CA VAL A 121 10.91 8.73 -16.19
C VAL A 121 9.46 9.20 -15.98
N LEU A 122 9.15 10.43 -16.41
CA LEU A 122 7.90 11.13 -16.10
C LEU A 122 6.67 10.37 -16.61
N GLU A 123 6.64 9.96 -17.88
CA GLU A 123 5.49 9.24 -18.46
C GLU A 123 5.39 7.78 -18.00
N PRO A 124 6.49 6.98 -18.00
CA PRO A 124 6.45 5.62 -17.46
C PRO A 124 5.94 5.56 -16.01
N ALA A 125 6.37 6.51 -15.17
CA ALA A 125 5.93 6.57 -13.79
C ALA A 125 4.44 6.92 -13.64
N ARG A 126 3.88 7.72 -14.56
CA ARG A 126 2.45 8.04 -14.58
C ARG A 126 1.61 6.78 -14.84
N ILE A 127 2.03 5.97 -15.83
CA ILE A 127 1.36 4.71 -16.16
C ILE A 127 1.41 3.75 -14.96
N GLY A 128 2.57 3.63 -14.31
CA GLY A 128 2.69 2.80 -13.12
C GLY A 128 1.80 3.25 -11.96
N LEU A 129 1.67 4.56 -11.73
CA LEU A 129 0.72 5.10 -10.75
C LEU A 129 -0.74 4.80 -11.10
N MET A 130 -1.12 4.93 -12.38
CA MET A 130 -2.47 4.53 -12.83
C MET A 130 -2.73 3.05 -12.53
N ILE A 131 -1.77 2.17 -12.83
CA ILE A 131 -1.86 0.73 -12.54
C ILE A 131 -1.97 0.46 -11.04
N MET A 132 -1.27 1.23 -10.20
CA MET A 132 -1.33 1.10 -8.74
C MET A 132 -2.61 1.68 -8.11
N THR A 133 -3.54 2.24 -8.86
CA THR A 133 -4.77 2.82 -8.30
C THR A 133 -5.58 1.84 -7.40
N PRO A 134 -5.76 0.55 -7.75
CA PRO A 134 -6.51 -0.39 -6.90
C PRO A 134 -5.80 -0.70 -5.57
N TRP A 135 -4.49 -0.45 -5.50
CA TRP A 135 -3.65 -0.79 -4.37
C TRP A 135 -4.11 -0.08 -3.08
N THR A 136 -4.42 1.22 -3.16
CA THR A 136 -4.82 2.02 -1.98
C THR A 136 -6.01 1.41 -1.24
N MET A 137 -7.04 0.99 -1.98
CA MET A 137 -8.21 0.32 -1.40
C MET A 137 -7.88 -1.09 -0.89
N ALA A 138 -7.02 -1.83 -1.60
CA ALA A 138 -6.58 -3.15 -1.18
C ALA A 138 -5.79 -3.10 0.16
N ILE A 139 -4.92 -2.10 0.34
CA ILE A 139 -4.20 -1.88 1.59
C ILE A 139 -5.16 -1.52 2.72
N ALA A 140 -6.13 -0.62 2.46
CA ALA A 140 -7.15 -0.25 3.44
C ALA A 140 -7.88 -1.49 3.96
N TYR A 141 -8.35 -2.34 3.04
CA TYR A 141 -9.06 -3.56 3.39
C TYR A 141 -8.16 -4.55 4.15
N ARG A 142 -6.93 -4.78 3.69
CA ARG A 142 -5.99 -5.69 4.35
C ARG A 142 -5.68 -5.23 5.77
N ARG A 143 -5.35 -3.94 5.97
CA ARG A 143 -5.03 -3.36 7.29
C ARG A 143 -6.22 -3.40 8.25
N PHE A 144 -7.45 -3.41 7.74
CA PHE A 144 -8.65 -3.56 8.55
C PHE A 144 -8.91 -4.99 9.03
N GLN A 145 -8.53 -6.00 8.24
CA GLN A 145 -8.78 -7.42 8.55
C GLN A 145 -7.63 -8.10 9.30
N GLN A 146 -6.47 -7.44 9.39
CA GLN A 146 -5.30 -7.88 10.17
C GLN A 146 -5.47 -7.52 11.65
#